data_AF-A0A7J6RSS3-F1
#
_entry.id   AF-A0A7J6RSS3-F1
#
_cell.length_a   1.000
_cell.length_b   1.000
_cell.length_c   1.000
_cell.angle_alpha   90.00
_cell.angle_beta   90.00
_cell.angle_gamma   90.00
#
_symmetry.space_group_name_H-M   'P 1'
#
loop_
_entity.id
_entity.type
_entity.pdbx_description
1 polymer ?
#
loop_
_entity_poly.entity_id
_entity_poly.type
_entity_poly.pdbx_seq_one_letter_code
_entity_poly.pdbx_strand_id
1 'polypeptide(L)'
;MWLEHINEKPRSIGAVMAKPEWDVFHKNALACPMFIVPVQKPEGYFNMVSQIQDGKYCLMTFLDHYRSNPTEAPPFMVLNFYDDLLKSKELTLLRADLVSPDLSKAEGEAVVRTLREFYGQPALFKKWVETFNLRSREFDFTEFTRANDSFFREIFGRAVRERLQQQTENAPEVSIPTRS
;
A
#
# COMPACT_ATOMS: atom_id res chain seq x y z
N MET A 1 20.95 -11.10 -3.07
CA MET A 1 21.80 -9.88 -2.96
C MET A 1 21.01 -8.57 -2.81
N TRP A 2 20.28 -8.04 -3.81
CA TRP A 2 19.56 -6.75 -3.63
C TRP A 2 18.29 -6.86 -2.77
N LEU A 3 17.39 -7.80 -3.09
CA LEU A 3 16.15 -8.01 -2.33
C LEU A 3 16.42 -8.37 -0.86
N GLU A 4 17.40 -9.25 -0.62
CA GLU A 4 17.84 -9.62 0.73
C GLU A 4 18.28 -8.37 1.51
N HIS A 5 19.19 -7.57 0.96
CA HIS A 5 19.69 -6.37 1.63
C HIS A 5 18.59 -5.35 1.97
N ILE A 6 17.60 -5.16 1.07
CA ILE A 6 16.48 -4.26 1.34
C ILE A 6 15.53 -4.87 2.37
N ASN A 7 15.21 -6.16 2.25
CA ASN A 7 14.24 -6.82 3.12
C ASN A 7 14.77 -7.17 4.51
N GLU A 8 16.10 -7.13 4.73
CA GLU A 8 16.69 -7.16 6.08
C GLU A 8 16.32 -5.90 6.90
N LYS A 9 16.07 -4.77 6.23
CA LYS A 9 15.71 -3.53 6.92
C LYS A 9 14.25 -3.62 7.41
N PRO A 10 13.98 -3.33 8.70
CA PRO A 10 12.65 -3.48 9.28
C PRO A 10 11.62 -2.53 8.69
N ARG A 11 12.07 -1.41 8.11
CA ARG A 11 11.20 -0.36 7.53
C ARG A 11 11.39 -0.17 6.02
N SER A 12 11.96 -1.16 5.35
CA SER A 12 12.04 -1.18 3.89
C SER A 12 11.49 -2.49 3.33
N ILE A 13 10.93 -2.38 2.13
CA ILE A 13 10.34 -3.48 1.37
C ILE A 13 10.94 -3.44 -0.03
N GLY A 14 11.52 -4.55 -0.45
CA GLY A 14 12.06 -4.77 -1.79
C GLY A 14 11.16 -5.74 -2.55
N ALA A 15 10.80 -5.38 -3.78
CA ALA A 15 10.09 -6.25 -4.71
C ALA A 15 10.65 -6.11 -6.13
N VAL A 16 10.24 -7.02 -7.02
CA VAL A 16 10.55 -6.97 -8.44
C VAL A 16 9.28 -7.11 -9.27
N MET A 17 9.26 -6.48 -10.43
CA MET A 17 8.24 -6.72 -11.45
C MET A 17 8.91 -7.10 -12.76
N ALA A 18 8.38 -8.13 -13.42
CA ALA A 18 8.83 -8.50 -14.76
C ALA A 18 8.43 -7.41 -15.76
N LYS A 19 9.16 -7.30 -16.87
CA LYS A 19 8.91 -6.27 -17.89
C LYS A 19 7.44 -6.20 -18.37
N PRO A 20 6.74 -7.31 -18.67
CA PRO A 20 5.33 -7.23 -19.10
C PRO A 20 4.41 -6.64 -18.02
N GLU A 21 4.65 -6.98 -16.76
CA GLU A 21 3.90 -6.43 -15.62
C GLU A 21 4.19 -4.93 -15.45
N TRP A 22 5.47 -4.55 -15.51
CA TRP A 22 5.89 -3.16 -15.42
C TRP A 22 5.30 -2.30 -16.53
N ASP A 23 5.34 -2.76 -17.78
CA ASP A 23 4.88 -1.98 -18.93
C ASP A 23 3.38 -1.63 -18.79
N VAL A 24 2.57 -2.56 -18.25
CA VAL A 24 1.14 -2.32 -17.95
C VAL A 24 0.98 -1.37 -16.77
N PHE A 25 1.65 -1.66 -15.64
CA PHE A 25 1.58 -0.83 -14.44
C PHE A 25 1.98 0.62 -14.72
N HIS A 26 3.14 0.83 -15.37
CA HIS A 26 3.73 2.14 -15.62
C HIS A 26 2.87 2.98 -16.57
N LYS A 27 2.34 2.37 -17.64
CA LYS A 27 1.39 3.04 -18.54
C LYS A 27 0.15 3.52 -17.78
N ASN A 28 -0.42 2.67 -16.95
CA ASN A 28 -1.62 2.97 -16.18
C ASN A 28 -1.35 4.01 -15.10
N ALA A 29 -0.19 3.96 -14.45
CA ALA A 29 0.27 4.93 -13.45
C ALA A 29 0.48 6.32 -14.03
N LEU A 30 1.00 6.43 -15.26
CA LEU A 30 1.12 7.70 -15.96
C LEU A 30 -0.23 8.31 -16.33
N ALA A 31 -1.20 7.48 -16.72
CA ALA A 31 -2.53 7.94 -17.12
C ALA A 31 -3.43 8.29 -15.91
N CYS A 32 -3.26 7.59 -14.80
CA CYS A 32 -4.14 7.64 -13.64
C CYS A 32 -3.30 7.61 -12.34
N PRO A 33 -2.69 8.74 -11.95
CA PRO A 33 -1.65 8.76 -10.93
C PRO A 33 -2.15 8.62 -9.48
N MET A 34 -3.46 8.70 -9.23
CA MET A 34 -4.01 8.66 -7.88
C MET A 34 -4.85 7.41 -7.61
N PHE A 35 -4.80 6.87 -6.40
CA PHE A 35 -5.71 5.80 -6.01
C PHE A 35 -5.88 5.73 -4.51
N ILE A 36 -6.95 5.11 -4.04
CA ILE A 36 -7.24 4.93 -2.62
C ILE A 36 -7.04 3.47 -2.21
N VAL A 37 -6.37 3.25 -1.09
CA VAL A 37 -6.09 1.93 -0.52
C VAL A 37 -6.63 1.87 0.92
N PRO A 38 -7.63 1.01 1.21
CA PRO A 38 -8.15 0.80 2.55
C PRO A 38 -7.25 -0.20 3.28
N VAL A 39 -6.29 0.32 4.04
CA VAL A 39 -5.35 -0.48 4.84
C VAL A 39 -6.10 -1.10 6.01
N GLN A 40 -6.29 -2.42 5.96
CA GLN A 40 -7.05 -3.14 6.99
C GLN A 40 -6.30 -3.16 8.32
N LYS A 41 -7.06 -2.98 9.39
CA LYS A 41 -6.65 -3.01 10.80
C LYS A 41 -7.58 -3.99 11.55
N PRO A 42 -7.19 -4.41 12.76
CA PRO A 42 -8.07 -5.24 13.58
C PRO A 42 -9.48 -4.65 13.79
N GLU A 43 -9.56 -3.33 13.95
CA GLU A 43 -10.83 -2.61 14.23
C GLU A 43 -11.36 -1.82 13.02
N GLY A 44 -11.11 -2.31 11.80
CA GLY A 44 -11.62 -1.69 10.57
C GLY A 44 -10.52 -1.39 9.56
N TYR A 45 -10.46 -0.17 9.03
CA TYR A 45 -9.41 0.25 8.11
C TYR A 45 -9.18 1.75 8.22
N PHE A 46 -8.00 2.19 7.79
CA PHE A 46 -7.79 3.59 7.43
C PHE A 46 -7.51 3.68 5.94
N ASN A 47 -7.72 4.86 5.35
CA ASN A 47 -7.51 5.07 3.93
C ASN A 47 -6.18 5.78 3.67
N MET A 48 -5.36 5.20 2.79
CA MET A 48 -4.22 5.91 2.19
C MET A 48 -4.55 6.29 0.76
N VAL A 49 -4.03 7.43 0.33
CA VAL A 49 -4.05 7.87 -1.07
C VAL A 49 -2.66 7.72 -1.65
N SER A 50 -2.56 7.01 -2.77
CA SER A 50 -1.37 6.98 -3.60
C SER A 50 -1.32 8.20 -4.51
N GLN A 51 -0.14 8.79 -4.66
CA GLN A 51 0.14 9.81 -5.66
C GLN A 51 1.41 9.43 -6.40
N ILE A 52 1.25 8.93 -7.63
CA ILE A 52 2.35 8.51 -8.49
C ILE A 52 2.81 9.69 -9.34
N GLN A 53 4.08 10.04 -9.23
CA GLN A 53 4.77 11.10 -9.95
C GLN A 53 5.72 10.47 -10.97
N ASP A 54 5.67 10.97 -12.21
CA ASP A 54 6.46 10.51 -13.37
C ASP A 54 6.39 8.98 -13.61
N GLY A 55 5.35 8.31 -13.09
CA GLY A 55 5.18 6.86 -13.15
C GLY A 55 6.23 6.03 -12.38
N LYS A 56 7.11 6.66 -11.59
CA LYS A 56 8.27 6.00 -10.94
C LYS A 56 8.46 6.35 -9.46
N TYR A 57 7.77 7.37 -8.97
CA TYR A 57 7.80 7.75 -7.56
C TYR A 57 6.38 7.76 -7.01
N CYS A 58 6.11 7.11 -5.89
CA CYS A 58 4.77 7.08 -5.31
C CYS A 58 4.81 7.52 -3.84
N LEU A 59 4.03 8.54 -3.52
CA LEU A 59 3.74 8.94 -2.16
C LEU A 59 2.46 8.27 -1.70
N MET A 60 2.50 7.63 -0.54
CA MET A 60 1.30 7.13 0.12
C MET A 60 1.04 7.93 1.38
N THR A 61 -0.08 8.66 1.40
CA THR A 61 -0.42 9.58 2.50
C THR A 61 -1.76 9.19 3.12
N PHE A 62 -1.89 9.35 4.44
CA PHE A 62 -3.16 9.12 5.12
C PHE A 62 -4.23 10.12 4.64
N LEU A 63 -5.42 9.63 4.29
CA LEU A 63 -6.47 10.41 3.63
C LEU A 63 -6.95 11.58 4.48
N ASP A 64 -7.11 11.42 5.80
CA ASP A 64 -7.62 12.51 6.64
C ASP A 64 -6.58 13.63 6.79
N HIS A 65 -5.29 13.28 6.82
CA HIS A 65 -4.21 14.28 6.75
C HIS A 65 -4.18 14.94 5.37
N TYR A 66 -4.32 14.17 4.30
CA TYR A 66 -4.38 14.69 2.93
C TYR A 66 -5.53 15.69 2.74
N ARG A 67 -6.71 15.42 3.30
CA ARG A 67 -7.87 16.33 3.26
C ARG A 67 -7.65 17.61 4.07
N SER A 68 -6.89 17.53 5.16
CA SER A 68 -6.67 18.65 6.06
C SER A 68 -5.58 19.60 5.55
N ASN A 69 -4.45 19.08 5.06
CA ASN A 69 -3.39 19.87 4.45
C ASN A 69 -2.58 19.06 3.42
N PRO A 70 -2.95 19.09 2.13
CA PRO A 70 -2.31 18.27 1.09
C PRO A 70 -0.80 18.50 0.93
N THR A 71 -0.30 19.70 1.26
CA THR A 71 1.12 20.08 1.07
C THR A 71 2.03 19.76 2.25
N GLU A 72 1.47 19.48 3.44
CA GLU A 72 2.26 19.25 4.66
C GLU A 72 2.06 17.87 5.29
N ALA A 73 1.12 17.07 4.79
CA ALA A 73 0.88 15.73 5.31
C ALA A 73 2.09 14.83 5.00
N PRO A 74 2.87 14.38 6.02
CA PRO A 74 4.00 13.51 5.78
C PRO A 74 3.52 12.17 5.19
N PRO A 75 4.20 11.64 4.16
CA PRO A 75 3.83 10.35 3.62
C PRO A 75 4.01 9.28 4.70
N PHE A 76 3.10 8.32 4.73
CA PHE A 76 3.23 7.13 5.57
C PHE A 76 4.22 6.14 4.95
N MET A 77 4.35 6.16 3.63
CA MET A 77 5.20 5.28 2.86
C MET A 77 5.57 5.93 1.52
N VAL A 78 6.78 5.66 1.05
CA VAL A 78 7.30 6.16 -0.23
C VAL A 78 7.77 4.96 -1.06
N LEU A 79 7.36 4.89 -2.33
CA LEU A 79 7.80 3.85 -3.27
C LEU A 79 8.62 4.46 -4.41
N ASN A 80 9.67 3.76 -4.81
CA ASN A 80 10.53 4.07 -5.95
C ASN A 80 10.62 2.85 -6.86
N PHE A 81 10.49 3.09 -8.16
CA PHE A 81 10.63 2.09 -9.21
C PHE A 81 11.89 2.37 -10.03
N TYR A 82 12.83 1.42 -10.03
CA TYR A 82 14.10 1.50 -10.77
C TYR A 82 14.02 0.62 -12.01
N ASP A 83 14.15 1.24 -13.18
CA ASP A 83 13.98 0.61 -14.49
C ASP A 83 15.29 0.39 -15.26
N ASP A 84 16.43 0.69 -14.63
CA ASP A 84 17.79 0.50 -15.17
C ASP A 84 18.03 -0.93 -15.69
N LEU A 85 17.37 -1.90 -15.07
CA LEU A 85 17.51 -3.32 -15.39
C LEU A 85 16.52 -3.82 -16.45
N LEU A 86 15.61 -2.99 -16.96
CA LEU A 86 14.64 -3.42 -17.98
C LEU A 86 15.31 -3.91 -19.26
N LYS A 87 16.35 -3.18 -19.73
CA LYS A 87 17.01 -3.51 -21.00
C LYS A 87 17.88 -4.76 -20.92
N SER A 88 18.49 -5.02 -19.76
CA SER A 88 19.51 -6.06 -19.59
C SER A 88 18.99 -7.31 -18.88
N LYS A 89 17.92 -7.18 -18.09
CA LYS A 89 17.38 -8.24 -17.22
C LYS A 89 15.85 -8.37 -17.29
N GLU A 90 15.18 -7.56 -18.13
CA GLU A 90 13.72 -7.59 -18.31
C GLU A 90 12.92 -7.49 -17.01
N LEU A 91 13.43 -6.73 -16.04
CA LEU A 91 12.79 -6.51 -14.75
C LEU A 91 13.00 -5.09 -14.25
N THR A 92 12.10 -4.66 -13.37
CA THR A 92 12.25 -3.45 -12.54
C THR A 92 12.40 -3.84 -11.08
N LEU A 93 13.11 -2.98 -10.34
CA LEU A 93 13.23 -3.09 -8.88
C LEU A 93 12.27 -2.07 -8.24
N LEU A 94 11.55 -2.51 -7.22
CA LEU A 94 10.68 -1.66 -6.41
C LEU A 94 11.25 -1.60 -5.01
N ARG A 95 11.50 -0.38 -4.52
CA ARG A 95 11.81 -0.14 -3.12
C ARG A 95 10.72 0.70 -2.49
N ALA A 96 10.22 0.24 -1.36
CA ALA A 96 9.29 0.95 -0.51
C ALA A 96 9.93 1.22 0.85
N ASP A 97 9.85 2.45 1.34
CA ASP A 97 10.30 2.83 2.68
C ASP A 97 9.10 3.30 3.52
N LEU A 98 8.98 2.76 4.72
CA LEU A 98 7.87 3.05 5.63
C LEU A 98 8.27 4.17 6.58
N VAL A 99 7.68 5.33 6.40
CA VAL A 99 8.01 6.56 7.12
C VAL A 99 7.24 6.65 8.44
N SER A 100 5.94 6.35 8.41
CA SER A 100 5.10 6.39 9.63
C SER A 100 5.23 5.08 10.42
N PRO A 101 5.37 5.12 11.77
CA PRO A 101 5.34 3.92 12.61
C PRO A 101 3.96 3.24 12.62
N ASP A 102 2.89 3.92 12.22
CA ASP A 102 1.52 3.39 12.23
C ASP A 102 1.31 2.30 11.19
N LEU A 103 2.17 2.25 10.18
CA LEU A 103 2.18 1.23 9.14
C LEU A 103 3.22 0.15 9.48
N SER A 104 2.80 -1.10 9.65
CA SER A 104 3.74 -2.22 9.84
C SER A 104 4.37 -2.63 8.50
N LYS A 105 5.44 -3.43 8.54
CA LYS A 105 6.05 -3.97 7.32
C LYS A 105 5.10 -4.83 6.51
N ALA A 106 4.35 -5.71 7.17
CA ALA A 106 3.36 -6.55 6.50
C ALA A 106 2.20 -5.73 5.90
N GLU A 107 1.79 -4.64 6.55
CA GLU A 107 0.79 -3.72 5.99
C GLU A 107 1.34 -3.00 4.75
N GLY A 108 2.59 -2.52 4.80
CA GLY A 108 3.27 -1.92 3.66
C GLY A 108 3.41 -2.89 2.47
N GLU A 109 3.78 -4.14 2.72
CA GLU A 109 3.85 -5.19 1.68
C GLU A 109 2.48 -5.40 1.02
N ALA A 110 1.42 -5.41 1.82
CA ALA A 110 0.05 -5.50 1.35
C ALA A 110 -0.38 -4.28 0.51
N VAL A 111 0.06 -3.07 0.87
CA VAL A 111 -0.13 -1.86 0.05
C VAL A 111 0.58 -1.99 -1.29
N VAL A 112 1.86 -2.42 -1.31
CA VAL A 112 2.60 -2.63 -2.57
C VAL A 112 1.87 -3.62 -3.48
N ARG A 113 1.43 -4.76 -2.94
CA ARG A 113 0.67 -5.75 -3.70
C ARG A 113 -0.65 -5.18 -4.22
N THR A 114 -1.39 -4.44 -3.39
CA THR A 114 -2.64 -3.80 -3.79
C THR A 114 -2.43 -2.88 -4.99
N LEU A 115 -1.42 -2.00 -4.97
CA LEU A 115 -1.14 -1.13 -6.11
C LEU A 115 -0.81 -1.93 -7.37
N ARG A 116 0.03 -2.95 -7.27
CA ARG A 116 0.40 -3.80 -8.42
C ARG A 116 -0.82 -4.48 -9.04
N GLU A 117 -1.70 -5.04 -8.23
CA GLU A 117 -2.90 -5.73 -8.71
C GLU A 117 -3.89 -4.76 -9.38
N PHE A 118 -4.18 -3.63 -8.74
CA PHE A 118 -5.17 -2.68 -9.25
C PHE A 118 -4.70 -1.93 -10.49
N TYR A 119 -3.40 -1.67 -10.62
CA TYR A 119 -2.83 -1.05 -11.82
C TYR A 119 -2.44 -2.09 -12.89
N GLY A 120 -2.19 -3.34 -12.53
CA GLY A 120 -1.76 -4.40 -13.43
C GLY A 120 -2.90 -5.17 -14.09
N GLN A 121 -4.03 -5.34 -13.40
CA GLN A 121 -5.17 -6.09 -13.95
C GLN A 121 -6.16 -5.17 -14.70
N PRO A 122 -6.43 -5.40 -15.99
CA PRO A 122 -7.29 -4.51 -16.78
C PRO A 122 -8.70 -4.29 -16.21
N ALA A 123 -9.31 -5.33 -15.62
CA ALA A 123 -10.64 -5.24 -15.04
C ALA A 123 -10.66 -4.37 -13.77
N LEU A 124 -9.67 -4.54 -12.89
CA LEU A 124 -9.55 -3.74 -11.66
C LEU A 124 -9.17 -2.30 -11.98
N PHE A 125 -8.23 -2.10 -12.91
CA PHE A 125 -7.79 -0.78 -13.35
C PHE A 125 -8.98 0.02 -13.89
N LYS A 126 -9.67 -0.51 -14.90
CA LYS A 126 -10.78 0.19 -15.55
C LYS A 126 -11.93 0.48 -14.59
N LYS A 127 -12.28 -0.50 -13.73
CA LYS A 127 -13.42 -0.34 -12.81
C LYS A 127 -13.10 0.66 -11.70
N TRP A 128 -11.90 0.60 -11.11
CA TRP A 128 -11.60 1.30 -9.87
C TRP A 128 -10.60 2.44 -10.03
N VAL A 129 -9.42 2.18 -10.57
CA VAL A 129 -8.34 3.18 -10.66
C VAL A 129 -8.70 4.26 -11.67
N GLU A 130 -9.10 3.86 -12.88
CA GLU A 130 -9.48 4.80 -13.95
C GLU A 130 -10.70 5.62 -13.54
N THR A 131 -11.72 4.98 -12.94
CA THR A 131 -12.91 5.68 -12.43
C THR A 131 -12.52 6.68 -11.35
N PHE A 132 -11.63 6.32 -10.41
CA PHE A 132 -11.16 7.25 -9.37
C PHE A 132 -10.49 8.50 -9.94
N ASN A 133 -9.69 8.36 -11.00
CA ASN A 133 -8.95 9.49 -11.60
C ASN A 133 -9.79 10.31 -12.59
N LEU A 134 -10.49 9.64 -13.50
CA LEU A 134 -11.11 10.28 -14.67
C LEU A 134 -12.61 10.52 -14.50
N ARG A 135 -13.26 9.78 -13.61
CA ARG A 135 -14.70 9.82 -13.35
C ARG A 135 -14.99 9.83 -11.85
N SER A 136 -14.30 10.68 -11.10
CA SER A 136 -14.32 10.68 -9.62
C SER A 136 -15.71 10.81 -9.00
N ARG A 137 -16.67 11.43 -9.70
CA ARG A 137 -18.09 11.51 -9.27
C ARG A 137 -18.84 10.18 -9.32
N GLU A 138 -18.39 9.24 -10.15
CA GLU A 138 -18.94 7.90 -10.28
C GLU A 138 -18.27 6.90 -9.32
N PHE A 139 -17.18 7.30 -8.66
CA PHE A 139 -16.46 6.42 -7.76
C PHE A 139 -17.21 6.29 -6.42
N ASP A 140 -17.82 5.12 -6.20
CA ASP A 140 -18.43 4.74 -4.92
C ASP A 140 -17.42 3.94 -4.07
N PHE A 141 -16.95 4.56 -2.99
CA PHE A 141 -15.99 3.94 -2.06
C PHE A 141 -16.60 2.75 -1.28
N THR A 142 -17.89 2.80 -0.96
CA THR A 142 -18.59 1.70 -0.29
C THR A 142 -18.74 0.52 -1.24
N GLU A 143 -19.07 0.75 -2.51
CA GLU A 143 -19.07 -0.32 -3.51
C GLU A 143 -17.66 -0.90 -3.69
N PHE A 144 -16.64 -0.05 -3.82
CA PHE A 144 -15.25 -0.47 -3.97
C PHE A 144 -14.77 -1.39 -2.85
N THR A 145 -14.97 -1.00 -1.60
CA THR A 145 -14.56 -1.81 -0.44
C THR A 145 -15.35 -3.12 -0.38
N ARG A 146 -16.68 -3.08 -0.58
CA ARG A 146 -17.54 -4.28 -0.57
C ARG A 146 -17.21 -5.26 -1.69
N ALA A 147 -16.98 -4.78 -2.91
CA ALA A 147 -16.73 -5.63 -4.08
C ALA A 147 -15.34 -6.30 -4.04
N ASN A 148 -14.38 -5.68 -3.34
CA ASN A 148 -13.00 -6.20 -3.22
C ASN A 148 -12.69 -6.67 -1.78
N ASP A 149 -13.71 -6.88 -0.96
CA ASP A 149 -13.54 -7.23 0.45
C ASP A 149 -12.76 -8.55 0.64
N SER A 150 -13.07 -9.60 -0.13
CA SER A 150 -12.32 -10.86 -0.09
C SER A 150 -10.84 -10.66 -0.41
N PHE A 151 -10.55 -9.84 -1.43
CA PHE A 151 -9.19 -9.48 -1.80
C PHE A 151 -8.46 -8.77 -0.66
N PHE A 152 -9.10 -7.78 -0.02
CA PHE A 152 -8.48 -7.06 1.09
C PHE A 152 -8.28 -7.95 2.31
N ARG A 153 -9.23 -8.82 2.63
CA ARG A 153 -9.07 -9.81 3.72
C ARG A 153 -7.92 -10.77 3.47
N GLU A 154 -7.74 -11.22 2.23
CA GLU A 154 -6.63 -12.08 1.85
C GLU A 154 -5.29 -11.35 1.95
N ILE A 155 -5.15 -10.22 1.25
CA ILE A 155 -3.89 -9.49 1.12
C ILE A 155 -3.39 -8.91 2.44
N PHE A 156 -4.29 -8.37 3.27
CA PHE A 156 -3.95 -7.79 4.57
C PHE A 156 -4.08 -8.78 5.74
N GLY A 157 -4.63 -9.99 5.51
CA GLY A 157 -4.92 -10.93 6.59
C GLY A 157 -3.69 -11.32 7.43
N ARG A 158 -2.52 -11.48 6.79
CA ARG A 158 -1.25 -11.68 7.51
C ARG A 158 -0.93 -10.50 8.42
N ALA A 159 -1.03 -9.29 7.89
CA ALA A 159 -0.69 -8.06 8.59
C ALA A 159 -1.60 -7.81 9.81
N VAL A 160 -2.90 -8.08 9.66
CA VAL A 160 -3.89 -7.97 10.75
C VAL A 160 -3.59 -8.98 11.87
N ARG A 161 -3.27 -10.24 11.52
CA ARG A 161 -2.92 -11.27 12.51
C ARG A 161 -1.66 -10.91 13.30
N GLU A 162 -0.60 -10.47 12.62
CA GLU A 162 0.66 -10.07 13.28
C GLU A 162 0.42 -8.92 14.28
N ARG A 163 -0.45 -7.96 13.94
CA ARG A 163 -0.75 -6.82 14.81
C ARG A 163 -1.57 -7.22 16.03
N LEU A 164 -2.54 -8.11 15.88
CA LEU A 164 -3.31 -8.67 17.01
C LEU A 164 -2.41 -9.40 18.01
N GLN A 165 -1.44 -10.17 17.51
CA GLN A 165 -0.48 -10.86 18.36
C GLN A 165 0.38 -9.87 19.16
N GLN A 166 0.93 -8.85 18.50
CA GLN A 166 1.72 -7.79 19.17
C GLN A 166 0.91 -7.00 20.20
N GLN A 167 -0.39 -6.76 19.97
CA GLN A 167 -1.26 -6.09 20.94
C GLN A 167 -1.52 -6.96 22.17
N THR A 168 -1.67 -8.27 21.98
CA THR A 168 -1.89 -9.23 23.07
C THR A 168 -0.62 -9.36 23.93
N GLU A 169 0.56 -9.41 23.30
CA GLU A 169 1.85 -9.55 24.00
C GLU A 169 2.26 -8.28 24.77
N ASN A 170 1.81 -7.10 24.34
CA ASN A 170 2.12 -5.82 24.99
C ASN A 170 1.04 -5.32 25.96
N ALA A 171 0.00 -6.13 26.25
CA ALA A 171 -1.03 -5.75 27.20
C ALA A 171 -0.44 -5.71 28.62
N PRO A 172 -0.61 -4.61 29.38
CA PRO A 172 -0.09 -4.54 30.74
C PRO A 172 -0.76 -5.60 31.62
N GLU A 173 0.04 -6.36 32.39
CA GLU A 173 -0.50 -7.27 33.41
C GLU A 173 -1.38 -6.47 34.37
N VAL A 174 -2.67 -6.80 34.41
CA VAL A 174 -3.59 -6.25 35.39
C VAL A 174 -3.16 -6.79 36.76
N SER A 175 -2.40 -5.98 37.50
CA SER A 175 -2.04 -6.26 38.88
C SER A 175 -3.31 -6.21 39.72
N ILE A 176 -3.85 -7.39 40.03
CA ILE A 176 -4.99 -7.52 40.94
C ILE A 176 -4.49 -7.13 42.34
N PRO A 177 -5.02 -6.07 42.98
CA PRO A 177 -4.61 -5.75 44.33
C PRO A 177 -5.15 -6.83 45.27
N THR A 178 -4.25 -7.54 45.93
CA THR A 178 -4.58 -8.47 47.01
C THR A 178 -5.28 -7.70 48.12
N ARG A 179 -6.57 -7.98 48.33
CA ARG A 179 -7.33 -7.42 49.46
C ARG A 179 -6.67 -7.86 50.76
N SER A 180 -6.27 -6.87 51.54
CA SER A 180 -5.81 -6.98 52.94
C SER A 180 -6.97 -7.28 53.87
#